data_AF-A0A497QLV9-F1
#
_entry.id   AF-A0A497QLV9-F1
#
_cell.length_a   1.000
_cell.length_b   1.000
_cell.length_c   1.000
_cell.angle_alpha   90.00
_cell.angle_beta   90.00
_cell.angle_gamma   90.00
#
_symmetry.space_group_name_H-M   'P 1'
#
loop_
_entity.id
_entity.type
_entity.pdbx_description
1 polymer ?
#
loop_
_entity_poly.entity_id
_entity_poly.type
_entity_poly.pdbx_seq_one_letter_code
_entity_poly.pdbx_strand_id
1 'polypeptide(L)' 'MKDMIIIRPIGVIHSPYKKRKNIPIQGRFKDNIEAWVELKDEYVKGLKDLEGFSHAILIY' A
#
# COMPACT_ATOMS: atom_id res chain seq x y z
N MET A 1 15.61 -19.11 -21.85
CA MET A 1 14.58 -18.09 -22.14
C MET A 1 14.32 -17.34 -20.86
N LYS A 2 14.13 -16.01 -20.90
CA LYS A 2 13.87 -15.21 -19.70
C LYS A 2 12.36 -15.13 -19.52
N ASP A 3 11.84 -15.61 -18.40
CA ASP A 3 10.42 -15.52 -18.11
C ASP A 3 10.01 -14.05 -17.92
N MET A 4 8.86 -13.69 -18.49
CA MET A 4 8.31 -12.34 -18.40
C MET A 4 7.35 -12.24 -17.21
N ILE A 5 7.61 -11.29 -16.32
CA ILE A 5 6.73 -10.99 -15.18
C ILE A 5 5.97 -9.70 -15.49
N ILE A 6 4.64 -9.79 -15.52
CA ILE A 6 3.74 -8.64 -15.67
C ILE A 6 3.11 -8.33 -14.31
N ILE A 7 3.39 -7.14 -13.78
CA ILE A 7 2.81 -6.67 -12.52
C ILE A 7 1.56 -5.84 -12.83
N ARG A 8 0.43 -6.18 -12.21
CA ARG A 8 -0.85 -5.47 -12.35
C ARG A 8 -1.21 -4.78 -11.02
N PRO A 9 -1.39 -3.45 -11.01
CA PRO A 9 -1.81 -2.75 -9.79
C PRO A 9 -3.17 -3.25 -9.30
N ILE A 10 -3.26 -3.56 -8.01
CA ILE A 10 -4.49 -4.03 -7.35
C ILE A 10 -5.29 -2.89 -6.69
N GLY A 11 -4.72 -1.68 -6.64
CA GLY A 11 -5.27 -0.56 -5.88
C GLY A 11 -4.41 0.69 -5.92
N VAL A 12 -4.71 1.64 -5.05
CA VAL A 12 -4.05 2.96 -4.91
C VAL A 12 -3.80 3.26 -3.44
N ILE A 13 -2.62 3.81 -3.12
CA ILE A 13 -2.28 4.31 -1.78
C ILE A 13 -2.61 5.79 -1.70
N HIS A 14 -3.45 6.17 -0.74
CA HIS A 14 -3.79 7.56 -0.43
C HIS A 14 -3.02 8.04 0.79
N SER A 15 -2.23 9.09 0.61
CA SER A 15 -1.42 9.69 1.68
C SER A 15 -1.57 11.22 1.68
N PRO A 16 -1.26 11.90 2.80
CA PRO A 16 -1.29 13.35 2.87
C PRO A 16 -0.15 14.01 2.07
N TYR A 17 0.83 13.23 1.59
CA TYR A 17 1.98 13.76 0.88
C TYR A 17 1.64 14.12 -0.57
N LYS A 18 1.54 15.41 -0.86
CA LYS A 18 1.32 15.92 -2.22
C LYS A 18 2.59 16.14 -3.03
N LYS A 19 3.77 16.12 -2.38
CA LYS A 19 5.09 16.36 -3.00
C LYS A 19 6.13 15.45 -2.37
N ARG A 20 7.06 14.92 -3.18
CA ARG A 20 8.13 14.01 -2.73
C ARG A 20 8.95 14.57 -1.56
N LYS A 21 9.25 15.86 -1.56
CA LYS A 21 10.00 16.52 -0.48
C LYS A 21 9.35 16.44 0.91
N ASN A 22 8.05 16.13 0.99
CA ASN A 22 7.33 16.02 2.26
C ASN A 22 7.31 14.57 2.79
N ILE A 23 7.74 13.59 1.98
CA ILE A 23 7.74 12.17 2.32
C ILE A 23 8.99 11.89 3.18
N PRO A 24 8.85 11.25 4.35
CA PRO A 24 9.99 10.85 5.17
C PRO A 24 10.78 9.73 4.47
N ILE A 25 12.07 9.60 4.80
CA ILE A 25 12.92 8.51 4.26
C ILE A 25 12.34 7.13 4.62
N GLN A 26 11.71 7.01 5.78
CA GLN A 26 10.88 5.86 6.17
C GLN A 26 9.61 6.36 6.86
N GLY A 27 8.47 5.71 6.60
CA GLY A 27 7.18 6.09 7.18
C GLY A 27 7.19 6.22 8.71
N ARG A 28 7.95 5.34 9.40
CA ARG A 28 8.11 5.35 10.86
C ARG A 28 8.77 6.59 11.45
N PHE A 29 9.37 7.45 10.64
CA PHE A 29 10.05 8.66 11.12
C PHE A 29 9.13 9.88 11.21
N LYS A 30 7.84 9.70 10.90
CA LYS A 30 6.85 10.76 11.05
C LYS A 30 5.61 10.20 11.72
N ASP A 31 5.44 10.57 12.99
CA ASP A 31 4.29 10.18 13.79
C ASP A 31 3.02 10.91 13.33
N ASN A 32 1.86 10.37 13.72
CA ASN A 32 0.53 10.96 13.49
C ASN A 32 0.20 11.20 12.01
N ILE A 33 0.70 10.34 11.12
CA ILE A 33 0.35 10.33 9.70
C ILE A 33 -0.58 9.15 9.44
N GLU A 34 -1.78 9.47 8.99
CA GLU A 34 -2.74 8.48 8.53
C GLU A 34 -2.72 8.39 7.00
N ALA A 35 -2.78 7.17 6.49
CA ALA A 35 -2.85 6.84 5.07
C ALA A 35 -3.71 5.58 4.93
N TRP A 36 -4.28 5.37 3.75
CA TRP A 36 -5.14 4.22 3.49
C TRP A 36 -4.94 3.69 2.08
N VAL A 37 -5.37 2.44 1.85
CA VAL A 37 -5.25 1.77 0.56
C VAL A 37 -6.65 1.49 0.02
N GLU A 38 -6.89 1.92 -1.21
CA GLU A 38 -8.09 1.61 -1.98
C GLU A 38 -7.81 0.39 -2.85
N LEU A 39 -8.54 -0.71 -2.68
CA LEU A 39 -8.44 -1.88 -3.56
C LEU A 39 -9.53 -1.83 -4.62
N LYS A 40 -9.25 -2.40 -5.80
CA LYS A 40 -10.30 -2.70 -6.77
C LYS A 40 -11.21 -3.81 -6.23
N ASP A 41 -12.50 -3.71 -6.53
CA ASP A 41 -13.53 -4.65 -6.06
C ASP A 41 -13.20 -6.13 -6.32
N GLU A 42 -12.56 -6.42 -7.46
CA GLU A 42 -12.17 -7.78 -7.85
C GLU A 42 -11.20 -8.46 -6.86
N TYR A 43 -10.47 -7.68 -6.06
CA TYR A 43 -9.46 -8.17 -5.12
C TYR A 43 -9.93 -8.17 -3.66
N VAL A 44 -11.13 -7.68 -3.35
CA VAL A 44 -11.65 -7.54 -1.97
C VAL A 44 -11.67 -8.88 -1.22
N LYS A 45 -11.96 -9.99 -1.92
CA LYS A 45 -11.95 -11.34 -1.32
C LYS A 45 -10.60 -11.75 -0.73
N GLY A 46 -9.50 -11.15 -1.21
CA GLY A 46 -8.15 -11.38 -0.69
C GLY A 46 -7.87 -10.74 0.67
N LEU A 47 -8.76 -9.87 1.16
CA LEU A 47 -8.64 -9.22 2.47
C LEU A 47 -9.21 -10.06 3.62
N LYS A 48 -9.71 -11.27 3.33
CA LYS A 48 -10.26 -12.16 4.35
C LYS A 48 -9.26 -12.33 5.49
N ASP A 49 -9.75 -12.20 6.73
CA ASP A 49 -8.99 -12.36 7.98
C ASP A 49 -7.90 -11.28 8.22
N LEU A 50 -7.76 -10.27 7.36
CA LEU A 50 -6.76 -9.20 7.51
C LEU A 50 -6.93 -8.42 8.83
N GLU A 51 -8.17 -8.28 9.30
CA GLU A 51 -8.54 -7.67 10.58
C GLU A 51 -7.92 -8.35 11.81
N GLY A 52 -7.46 -9.61 11.68
CA GLY A 52 -6.76 -10.33 12.74
C GLY A 52 -5.29 -9.93 12.93
N PHE A 53 -4.74 -9.07 12.07
CA PHE A 53 -3.34 -8.66 12.09
C PHE A 53 -3.17 -7.18 12.49
N SER A 54 -2.10 -6.88 13.21
CA SER A 54 -1.76 -5.49 13.58
C SER A 54 -0.92 -4.75 12.54
N HIS A 55 -0.26 -5.49 11.64
CA HIS A 55 0.66 -4.94 10.64
C HIS A 55 0.52 -5.67 9.31
N ALA A 56 0.76 -4.93 8.22
CA ALA A 56 0.82 -5.45 6.86
C ALA A 56 2.03 -4.86 6.13
N ILE A 57 2.47 -5.54 5.07
CA ILE A 57 3.51 -5.04 4.16
C ILE A 57 2.84 -4.62 2.85
N LEU A 58 3.13 -3.41 2.40
CA LEU A 58 2.72 -2.92 1.09
C LEU A 58 3.90 -2.99 0.12
N ILE A 59 3.66 -3.54 -1.07
CA ILE A 59 4.62 -3.58 -2.17
C ILE A 59 4.11 -2.59 -3.23
N TYR A 60 4.84 -1.50 -3.44
CA TYR A 60 4.47 -0.42 -4.36
C TYR A 60 5.70 0.23 -5.02
#